data_AF-A0A7Z9ZNZ4-F1
#
_entry.id   AF-A0A7Z9ZNZ4-F1
#
_cell.length_a   1.000
_cell.length_b   1.000
_cell.length_c   1.000
_cell.angle_alpha   90.00
_cell.angle_beta   90.00
_cell.angle_gamma   90.00
#
_symmetry.space_group_name_H-M   'P 1'
#
loop_
_entity.id
_entity.type
_entity.pdbx_description
1 polymer ?
#
loop_
_entity_poly.entity_id
_entity_poly.type
_entity_poly.pdbx_seq_one_letter_code
_entity_poly.pdbx_strand_id
1 'polypeptide(L)'
;MTKFRSGVLFGDEVQAVFEDANVNNYAIPAVNTVGTNSINAVMEAAKKVNSPVIVQLSFGGGQMYAGKSLPNDTFEASAQGCIAAALHVHVLAEMYGVSVILHTDHCAYKNLKW
;
A
#
# COMPACT_ATOMS: atom_id res chain seq x y z
N MET A 1 -15.51 13.19 -7.35
CA MET A 1 -14.25 13.29 -6.60
C MET A 1 -14.34 12.34 -5.42
N THR A 2 -13.23 11.75 -4.96
CA THR A 2 -13.20 10.91 -3.76
C THR A 2 -13.52 11.74 -2.53
N LYS A 3 -14.04 11.11 -1.47
CA LYS A 3 -14.38 11.78 -0.21
C LYS A 3 -13.15 12.36 0.50
N PHE A 4 -12.00 11.69 0.37
CA PHE A 4 -10.72 12.11 0.91
C PHE A 4 -9.79 12.61 -0.20
N ARG A 5 -8.68 13.25 0.19
CA ARG A 5 -7.64 13.71 -0.73
C ARG A 5 -7.15 12.54 -1.61
N SER A 6 -6.97 12.81 -2.90
CA SER A 6 -6.34 11.86 -3.82
C SER A 6 -4.84 11.74 -3.51
N GLY A 7 -4.28 10.55 -3.69
CA GLY A 7 -2.89 10.25 -3.38
C GLY A 7 -2.74 9.41 -2.11
N VAL A 8 -1.49 9.31 -1.64
CA VAL A 8 -1.17 8.61 -0.39
C VAL A 8 -1.53 9.50 0.80
N LEU A 9 -2.40 8.99 1.67
CA LEU A 9 -2.82 9.64 2.91
C LEU A 9 -1.80 9.38 4.02
N PHE A 10 -1.60 10.38 4.89
CA PHE A 10 -0.67 10.28 6.01
C PHE A 10 -1.17 11.08 7.23
N GLY A 11 -0.62 10.78 8.41
CA GLY A 11 -1.00 11.46 9.65
C GLY A 11 -2.50 11.37 9.95
N ASP A 12 -3.10 12.51 10.30
CA ASP A 12 -4.52 12.60 10.68
C ASP A 12 -5.48 12.21 9.56
N GLU A 13 -5.05 12.26 8.30
CA GLU A 13 -5.88 11.83 7.17
C GLU A 13 -6.21 10.34 7.22
N VAL A 14 -5.31 9.52 7.77
CA VAL A 14 -5.54 8.08 7.96
C VAL A 14 -6.63 7.86 9.02
N GLN A 15 -6.57 8.62 10.12
CA GLN A 15 -7.57 8.51 11.17
C GLN A 15 -8.95 8.96 10.68
N ALA A 16 -9.02 10.04 9.89
CA ALA A 16 -10.27 10.48 9.29
C ALA A 16 -10.94 9.39 8.44
N VAL A 17 -10.16 8.58 7.72
CA VAL A 17 -10.69 7.43 6.96
C VAL A 17 -11.25 6.35 7.89
N PHE A 18 -10.55 6.02 8.97
CA PHE A 18 -11.02 5.00 9.91
C PHE A 18 -12.22 5.45 10.74
N GLU A 19 -12.26 6.71 11.16
CA GLU A 19 -13.42 7.30 11.85
C GLU A 19 -14.66 7.29 10.95
N ASP A 20 -14.49 7.67 9.68
CA ASP A 20 -15.55 7.60 8.69
C ASP A 20 -16.07 6.16 8.50
N ALA A 21 -15.15 5.20 8.37
CA ALA A 21 -15.47 3.79 8.24
C ALA A 21 -16.28 3.27 9.44
N ASN A 22 -15.90 3.67 10.66
CA ASN A 22 -16.63 3.33 11.88
C ASN A 22 -18.04 3.95 11.92
N VAL A 23 -18.18 5.24 11.56
CA VAL A 23 -19.48 5.94 11.57
C VAL A 23 -20.43 5.36 10.50
N ASN A 24 -19.89 4.95 9.35
CA ASN A 24 -20.67 4.51 8.19
C ASN A 24 -20.71 2.98 8.02
N ASN A 25 -20.24 2.22 9.00
CA ASN A 25 -20.30 0.75 9.06
C ASN A 25 -19.69 0.04 7.83
N TYR A 26 -18.49 0.47 7.41
CA TYR A 26 -17.73 -0.22 6.37
C TYR A 26 -16.30 -0.52 6.83
N ALA A 27 -15.62 -1.41 6.11
CA ALA A 27 -14.20 -1.69 6.30
C ALA A 27 -13.43 -1.35 5.02
N ILE A 28 -12.15 -1.01 5.16
CA ILE A 28 -11.26 -0.75 4.02
C ILE A 28 -10.49 -2.02 3.68
N PRO A 29 -10.55 -2.51 2.42
CA PRO A 29 -9.75 -3.67 2.03
C PRO A 29 -8.26 -3.32 2.04
N ALA A 30 -7.46 -4.20 2.64
CA ALA A 30 -6.01 -4.16 2.61
C ALA A 30 -5.48 -5.29 1.74
N VAL A 31 -4.93 -4.94 0.57
CA VAL A 31 -4.59 -5.91 -0.47
C VAL A 31 -3.08 -6.05 -0.58
N ASN A 32 -2.57 -7.28 -0.35
CA ASN A 32 -1.17 -7.58 -0.59
C ASN A 32 -0.84 -7.47 -2.08
N THR A 33 0.24 -6.76 -2.39
CA THR A 33 0.74 -6.56 -3.74
C THR A 33 2.19 -7.01 -3.86
N VAL A 34 2.59 -7.36 -5.09
CA VAL A 34 3.90 -7.98 -5.37
C VAL A 34 4.57 -7.40 -6.63
N GLY A 35 3.95 -6.42 -7.26
CA GLY A 35 4.41 -5.82 -8.52
C GLY A 35 3.45 -4.73 -9.00
N THR A 36 3.88 -3.98 -10.02
CA THR A 36 3.10 -2.88 -10.61
C THR A 36 1.71 -3.31 -11.08
N ASN A 37 1.59 -4.47 -11.71
CA ASN A 37 0.29 -5.01 -12.17
C ASN A 37 -0.71 -5.14 -11.03
N SER A 38 -0.29 -5.72 -9.89
CA SER A 38 -1.16 -5.88 -8.73
C SER A 38 -1.52 -4.54 -8.08
N ILE A 39 -0.58 -3.59 -8.00
CA ILE A 39 -0.83 -2.26 -7.45
C ILE A 39 -1.82 -1.47 -8.34
N ASN A 40 -1.61 -1.51 -9.66
CA ASN A 40 -2.48 -0.84 -10.62
C ASN A 40 -3.91 -1.40 -10.58
N ALA A 41 -4.05 -2.73 -10.48
CA ALA A 41 -5.36 -3.37 -10.35
C ALA A 41 -6.10 -2.93 -9.07
N VAL A 42 -5.39 -2.78 -7.94
CA VAL A 42 -5.99 -2.30 -6.69
C VAL A 42 -6.45 -0.85 -6.81
N MET A 43 -5.63 0.04 -7.38
CA MET A 43 -6.00 1.44 -7.58
C MET A 43 -7.14 1.60 -8.60
N GLU A 44 -7.16 0.81 -9.67
CA GLU A 44 -8.25 0.78 -10.65
C GLU A 44 -9.56 0.31 -10.02
N ALA A 45 -9.52 -0.76 -9.24
CA ALA A 45 -10.69 -1.27 -8.53
C ALA A 45 -11.24 -0.22 -7.55
N ALA A 46 -10.36 0.39 -6.73
CA ALA A 46 -10.73 1.46 -5.79
C ALA A 46 -11.36 2.66 -6.51
N LYS A 47 -10.83 3.03 -7.68
CA LYS A 47 -11.41 4.08 -8.52
C LYS A 47 -12.81 3.72 -9.00
N LYS A 48 -12.98 2.50 -9.51
CA LYS A 48 -14.25 2.02 -10.05
C LYS A 48 -15.37 2.02 -9.02
N VAL A 49 -15.06 1.69 -7.76
CA VAL A 49 -16.02 1.70 -6.65
C VAL A 49 -15.99 3.00 -5.83
N ASN A 50 -15.22 4.01 -6.26
CA ASN A 50 -15.07 5.32 -5.60
C ASN A 50 -14.85 5.22 -4.08
N SER A 51 -13.94 4.35 -3.64
CA SER A 51 -13.68 4.07 -2.22
C SER A 51 -12.20 4.22 -1.89
N PRO A 52 -11.83 4.53 -0.63
CA PRO A 52 -10.44 4.44 -0.17
C PRO A 52 -9.97 2.98 -0.18
N VAL A 53 -8.66 2.77 -0.26
CA VAL A 53 -8.05 1.43 -0.23
C VAL A 53 -6.72 1.42 0.52
N ILE A 54 -6.37 0.29 1.12
CA ILE A 54 -5.03 0.06 1.67
C ILE A 54 -4.24 -0.80 0.67
N VAL A 55 -3.12 -0.28 0.18
CA VAL A 55 -2.13 -1.07 -0.58
C VAL A 55 -1.06 -1.52 0.40
N GLN A 56 -0.89 -2.84 0.53
CA GLN A 56 0.09 -3.39 1.45
C GLN A 56 1.10 -4.31 0.77
N LEU A 57 2.31 -4.36 1.32
CA LEU A 57 3.35 -5.33 0.95
C LEU A 57 3.67 -6.21 2.14
N SER A 58 3.70 -7.52 1.92
CA SER A 58 4.30 -8.44 2.88
C SER A 58 5.82 -8.43 2.77
N PHE A 59 6.47 -9.00 3.77
CA PHE A 59 7.93 -9.18 3.75
C PHE A 59 8.43 -9.82 2.45
N GLY A 60 7.75 -10.89 2.00
CA GLY A 60 8.04 -11.56 0.73
C GLY A 60 7.54 -10.79 -0.50
N GLY A 61 6.47 -10.01 -0.35
CA GLY A 61 5.96 -9.12 -1.40
C GLY A 61 6.96 -8.03 -1.78
N GLY A 62 7.66 -7.46 -0.79
CA GLY A 62 8.78 -6.55 -1.02
C GLY A 62 9.88 -7.19 -1.87
N GLN A 63 10.35 -8.39 -1.51
CA GLN A 63 11.38 -9.07 -2.31
C GLN A 63 10.89 -9.41 -3.72
N MET A 64 9.62 -9.83 -3.87
CA MET A 64 9.05 -10.10 -5.18
C MET A 64 9.01 -8.85 -6.06
N TYR A 65 8.69 -7.69 -5.48
CA TYR A 65 8.68 -6.41 -6.17
C TYR A 65 10.09 -5.99 -6.60
N ALA A 66 11.09 -6.16 -5.74
CA ALA A 66 12.49 -5.88 -6.07
C ALA A 66 13.06 -6.86 -7.12
N GLY A 67 12.60 -8.10 -7.09
CA GLY A 67 13.07 -9.19 -7.94
C GLY A 67 13.69 -10.31 -7.10
N LYS A 68 13.16 -11.54 -7.26
CA LYS A 68 13.60 -12.72 -6.50
C LYS A 68 15.08 -13.10 -6.69
N SER A 69 15.73 -12.63 -7.74
CA SER A 69 17.15 -12.88 -7.99
C SER A 69 18.09 -12.00 -7.14
N LEU A 70 17.57 -10.95 -6.50
CA LEU A 70 18.38 -10.10 -5.63
C LEU A 70 18.66 -10.80 -4.28
N PRO A 71 19.90 -10.70 -3.76
CA PRO A 71 20.23 -11.19 -2.42
C PRO A 71 19.34 -10.55 -1.36
N ASN A 72 18.86 -11.36 -0.42
CA ASN A 72 17.95 -10.90 0.64
C ASN A 72 18.32 -11.40 2.04
N ASP A 73 19.54 -11.92 2.23
CA ASP A 73 20.05 -12.39 3.53
C ASP A 73 20.06 -11.27 4.58
N THR A 74 20.19 -10.04 4.08
CA THR A 74 20.18 -8.82 4.86
C THR A 74 18.82 -8.09 4.83
N PHE A 75 17.78 -8.71 4.29
CA PHE A 75 16.45 -8.12 4.07
C PHE A 75 16.44 -6.85 3.20
N GLU A 76 17.56 -6.53 2.56
CA GLU A 76 17.74 -5.31 1.76
C GLU A 76 16.83 -5.33 0.53
N ALA A 77 16.73 -6.46 -0.18
CA ALA A 77 15.85 -6.57 -1.34
C ALA A 77 14.37 -6.41 -0.94
N SER A 78 13.95 -6.95 0.20
CA SER A 78 12.60 -6.72 0.74
C SER A 78 12.37 -5.23 1.02
N ALA A 79 13.31 -4.56 1.68
CA ALA A 79 13.20 -3.13 2.01
C ALA A 79 13.16 -2.25 0.75
N GLN A 80 14.10 -2.45 -0.17
CA GLN A 80 14.19 -1.70 -1.44
C GLN A 80 12.95 -1.93 -2.32
N GLY A 81 12.42 -3.16 -2.34
CA GLY A 81 11.18 -3.45 -3.06
C GLY A 81 9.95 -2.77 -2.48
N CYS A 82 9.85 -2.70 -1.13
CA CYS A 82 8.81 -1.92 -0.48
C CYS A 82 8.93 -0.41 -0.79
N ILE A 83 10.16 0.14 -0.81
CA ILE A 83 10.41 1.54 -1.16
C ILE A 83 10.01 1.80 -2.64
N ALA A 84 10.43 0.94 -3.55
CA ALA A 84 10.08 1.06 -4.98
C ALA A 84 8.56 1.01 -5.19
N ALA A 85 7.87 0.09 -4.52
CA ALA A 85 6.41 -0.02 -4.56
C ALA A 85 5.73 1.23 -3.98
N ALA A 86 6.23 1.76 -2.85
CA ALA A 86 5.70 2.98 -2.26
C ALA A 86 5.83 4.17 -3.21
N LEU A 87 6.99 4.35 -3.86
CA LEU A 87 7.20 5.41 -4.86
C LEU A 87 6.24 5.27 -6.04
N HIS A 88 6.02 4.05 -6.54
CA HIS A 88 5.05 3.78 -7.61
C HIS A 88 3.63 4.21 -7.20
N VAL A 89 3.19 3.87 -5.98
CA VAL A 89 1.87 4.30 -5.47
C VAL A 89 1.82 5.81 -5.30
N HIS A 90 2.86 6.44 -4.75
CA HIS A 90 2.91 7.90 -4.58
C HIS A 90 2.74 8.65 -5.90
N VAL A 91 3.39 8.20 -6.96
CA VAL A 91 3.30 8.82 -8.29
C VAL A 91 1.92 8.64 -8.90
N LEU A 92 1.30 7.47 -8.74
CA LEU A 92 0.10 7.12 -9.51
C LEU A 92 -1.22 7.34 -8.77
N ALA A 93 -1.27 7.24 -7.44
CA ALA A 93 -2.53 7.34 -6.69
C ALA A 93 -3.26 8.67 -6.95
N GLU A 94 -2.52 9.77 -7.09
CA GLU A 94 -3.10 11.07 -7.47
C GLU A 94 -3.64 11.07 -8.90
N MET A 95 -2.92 10.46 -9.85
CA MET A 95 -3.36 10.34 -11.25
C MET A 95 -4.61 9.47 -11.41
N TYR A 96 -4.70 8.37 -10.67
CA TYR A 96 -5.94 7.57 -10.59
C TYR A 96 -7.07 8.35 -9.90
N GLY A 97 -6.74 9.39 -9.12
CA GLY A 97 -7.66 10.15 -8.30
C GLY A 97 -8.33 9.26 -7.26
N VAL A 98 -7.51 8.50 -6.52
CA VAL A 98 -7.90 7.57 -5.45
C VAL A 98 -7.16 7.90 -4.16
N SER A 99 -7.81 7.66 -3.03
CA SER A 99 -7.21 7.81 -1.71
C SER A 99 -6.62 6.48 -1.25
N VAL A 100 -5.31 6.45 -1.06
CA VAL A 100 -4.57 5.22 -0.71
C VAL A 100 -3.91 5.37 0.65
N ILE A 101 -4.08 4.37 1.51
CA ILE A 101 -3.23 4.19 2.68
C ILE A 101 -2.14 3.20 2.30
N LEU A 102 -0.86 3.60 2.44
CA LEU A 102 0.27 2.71 2.23
C LEU A 102 0.61 1.97 3.53
N HIS A 103 0.76 0.66 3.45
CA HIS A 103 1.02 -0.19 4.61
C HIS A 103 2.08 -1.26 4.32
N THR A 104 2.77 -1.69 5.36
CA THR A 104 3.59 -2.91 5.35
C THR A 104 2.94 -3.92 6.27
N ASP A 105 2.69 -5.10 5.75
CA ASP A 105 2.05 -6.21 6.47
C ASP A 105 3.03 -6.83 7.50
N HIS A 106 2.69 -7.99 8.05
CA HIS A 106 3.43 -8.69 9.12
C HIS A 106 4.98 -8.57 9.07
N CYS A 107 5.57 -8.02 10.15
CA CYS A 107 7.01 -7.98 10.41
C CYS A 107 7.32 -8.55 11.81
N ALA A 108 7.77 -9.81 11.86
CA ALA A 108 8.13 -10.48 13.11
C ALA A 108 9.52 -10.06 13.60
N TYR A 109 9.82 -10.22 14.90
CA TYR A 109 11.11 -9.85 15.50
C TYR A 109 12.34 -10.38 14.73
N LYS A 110 12.28 -11.62 14.22
CA LYS A 110 13.36 -12.22 13.41
C LYS A 110 13.65 -11.50 12.08
N ASN A 111 12.73 -10.65 11.62
CA ASN A 111 12.84 -9.86 10.40
C ASN A 111 13.35 -8.43 10.70
N LEU A 112 13.68 -8.12 11.95
CA LEU A 112 14.33 -6.88 12.36
C LEU A 112 15.82 -7.16 12.58
N LYS A 113 16.67 -6.23 12.14
CA LYS A 113 18.13 -6.38 12.15
C LYS A 113 18.82 -5.49 13.19
N TRP A 114 18.02 -4.70 13.90
CA TRP A 114 18.43 -3.73 14.90
C TRP A 114 17.88 -4.13 16.26
#